data_AF-A0A1V4BXK8-F1
#
_entry.id   AF-A0A1V4BXK8-F1
#
_cell.length_a   1.000
_cell.length_b   1.000
_cell.length_c   1.000
_cell.angle_alpha   90.00
_cell.angle_beta   90.00
_cell.angle_gamma   90.00
#
_symmetry.space_group_name_H-M   'P 1'
#
loop_
_entity.id
_entity.type
_entity.pdbx_description
1 polymer ?
#
loop_
_entity_poly.entity_id
_entity_poly.type
_entity_poly.pdbx_seq_one_letter_code
_entity_poly.pdbx_strand_id
1 'polypeptide(L)'
;MMVYFRERIKLNLLNKINQEMVKKGREILEDKESGSRAEERGEESERPNSGKLILDATCAPADIKYPTDLDLLNQARQGTEKILDCLYQEVKEKLNKKPRTSRKIARKNYLKVAKKRRPSQKERRKAIGQQLGYIQRNLGYI
;
A
#
# COMPACT_ATOMS: atom_id res chain seq x y z
N MET A 1 12.55 24.51 31.31
CA MET A 1 13.35 23.27 31.42
C MET A 1 12.73 22.20 30.52
N MET A 2 13.09 22.19 29.23
CA MET A 2 12.54 21.33 28.16
C MET A 2 13.35 20.03 28.02
N VAL A 3 13.47 19.26 29.10
CA VAL A 3 14.30 18.02 29.12
C VAL A 3 13.43 16.76 29.24
N TYR A 4 12.21 16.88 29.75
CA TYR A 4 11.27 15.75 29.93
C TYR A 4 10.75 15.14 28.63
N PHE A 5 10.88 15.82 27.49
CA PHE A 5 10.40 15.29 26.20
C PHE A 5 11.35 14.29 25.53
N ARG A 6 12.56 14.10 26.06
CA ARG A 6 13.53 13.12 25.54
C ARG A 6 13.64 11.85 26.38
N GLU A 7 12.92 11.76 27.48
CA GLU A 7 12.85 10.53 28.26
C GLU A 7 11.93 9.52 27.57
N ARG A 8 12.40 8.27 27.48
CA ARG A 8 11.62 7.17 26.89
C ARG A 8 10.35 6.98 27.71
N ILE A 9 9.18 7.12 27.07
CA ILE A 9 7.88 6.92 27.70
C ILE A 9 7.85 5.49 28.26
N LYS A 10 7.88 5.37 29.58
CA LYS A 10 7.83 4.08 30.28
C LYS A 10 6.41 3.52 30.20
N LEU A 11 6.30 2.19 30.18
CA LEU A 11 5.02 1.47 30.07
C LEU A 11 3.98 1.94 31.10
N ASN A 12 4.43 2.27 32.32
CA ASN A 12 3.55 2.75 33.39
C ASN A 12 2.89 4.10 33.06
N LEU A 13 3.62 5.00 32.42
CA LEU A 13 3.08 6.31 32.03
C LEU A 13 2.07 6.15 30.89
N LEU A 14 2.38 5.29 29.91
CA LEU A 14 1.47 4.96 28.81
C LEU A 14 0.16 4.35 29.33
N ASN A 15 0.26 3.39 30.26
CA ASN A 15 -0.90 2.76 30.89
C ASN A 15 -1.75 3.77 31.67
N LYS A 16 -1.12 4.74 32.35
CA LYS A 16 -1.83 5.81 33.06
C LYS A 16 -2.61 6.71 32.10
N ILE A 17 -2.01 7.10 30.98
CA ILE A 17 -2.67 7.89 29.94
C ILE A 17 -3.86 7.12 29.36
N ASN A 18 -3.70 5.83 29.06
CA ASN A 18 -4.79 4.99 28.55
C ASN A 18 -5.95 4.89 29.55
N GLN A 19 -5.66 4.72 30.85
CA GLN A 19 -6.71 4.70 31.88
C GLN A 19 -7.46 6.03 31.98
N GLU A 20 -6.75 7.16 31.92
CA GLU A 20 -7.39 8.48 31.93
C GLU A 20 -8.23 8.74 30.67
N MET A 21 -7.77 8.30 29.49
CA MET A 21 -8.56 8.41 28.27
C MET A 21 -9.85 7.58 28.32
N VAL A 22 -9.78 6.36 28.85
CA VAL A 22 -10.96 5.49 28.99
C VAL A 22 -11.96 6.08 29.98
N LYS A 23 -11.50 6.65 31.10
CA LYS A 23 -12.37 7.31 32.08
C LYS A 23 -13.09 8.52 31.47
N LYS A 24 -12.35 9.42 30.84
CA LYS A 24 -12.94 10.58 30.14
C LYS A 24 -13.91 10.16 29.03
N GLY A 25 -13.59 9.09 28.30
CA GLY A 25 -14.50 8.55 27.29
C GLY A 25 -15.82 8.05 27.86
N ARG A 26 -15.82 7.46 29.06
CA ARG A 26 -17.04 7.03 29.77
C ARG A 26 -17.83 8.22 30.32
N GLU A 27 -17.16 9.19 30.93
CA GLU A 27 -17.79 10.42 31.42
C GLU A 27 -18.51 11.18 30.28
N ILE A 28 -17.88 11.29 29.10
CA ILE A 28 -18.49 11.91 27.91
C ILE A 28 -19.73 11.13 27.42
N LEU A 29 -19.78 9.81 27.61
CA LEU A 29 -20.94 8.99 27.24
C LEU A 29 -22.09 9.18 28.25
N GLU A 30 -21.78 9.21 29.55
CA GLU A 30 -22.75 9.46 30.63
C GLU A 30 -23.33 10.89 30.56
N ASP A 31 -22.51 11.89 30.21
CA ASP A 31 -22.96 13.27 29.98
C ASP A 31 -23.85 13.40 28.72
N LYS A 32 -23.65 12.54 27.71
CA LYS A 32 -24.52 12.48 26.52
C LYS A 32 -25.86 11.80 26.81
N GLU A 33 -25.91 10.84 27.72
CA GLU A 33 -27.16 10.17 28.12
C GLU A 33 -28.04 11.06 29.03
N SER A 34 -27.44 11.96 29.81
CA SER A 34 -28.19 12.92 30.65
C SER A 34 -28.63 14.20 29.93
N GLY A 35 -28.19 14.40 28.68
CA GLY A 35 -28.27 15.67 27.97
C GLY A 35 -28.84 15.64 26.54
N SER A 36 -29.80 14.76 26.19
CA SER A 36 -30.68 15.01 25.04
C SER A 36 -31.88 14.05 25.02
N ARG A 37 -33.06 14.63 25.26
CA ARG A 37 -34.38 14.04 25.05
C ARG A 37 -34.72 14.10 23.55
N ALA A 38 -35.22 12.97 23.04
CA ALA A 38 -35.92 12.77 21.77
C ALA A 38 -35.14 13.03 20.47
N GLU A 39 -34.84 11.95 19.74
CA GLU A 39 -35.34 11.75 18.36
C GLU A 39 -35.09 10.30 17.91
N GLU A 40 -36.01 9.81 17.09
CA GLU A 40 -36.31 8.42 16.74
C GLU A 40 -35.09 7.58 16.31
N ARG A 41 -34.82 6.48 17.01
CA ARG A 41 -33.90 5.44 16.54
C ARG A 41 -34.72 4.31 15.93
N GLY A 42 -34.87 4.38 14.61
CA GLY A 42 -35.39 3.27 13.81
C GLY A 42 -34.65 1.97 14.13
N GLU A 43 -35.40 0.88 14.18
CA GLU A 43 -34.93 -0.49 14.42
C GLU A 43 -33.97 -0.94 13.29
N GLU A 44 -32.69 -0.58 13.40
CA GLU A 44 -31.63 -1.31 12.69
C GLU A 44 -31.37 -2.62 13.43
N SER A 45 -32.00 -3.69 12.95
CA SER A 45 -31.70 -5.08 13.30
C SER A 45 -30.19 -5.28 13.47
N GLU A 46 -29.78 -5.74 14.65
CA GLU A 46 -28.39 -5.99 15.04
C GLU A 46 -27.76 -7.08 14.17
N ARG A 47 -27.24 -6.71 13.01
CA ARG A 47 -26.33 -7.58 12.27
C ARG A 47 -25.05 -7.71 13.11
N PRO A 48 -24.60 -8.92 13.49
CA PRO A 48 -23.40 -9.06 14.31
C PRO A 48 -22.22 -8.45 13.55
N ASN A 49 -21.50 -7.54 14.21
CA ASN A 49 -20.35 -6.84 13.65
C ASN A 49 -19.31 -7.87 13.18
N SER A 50 -19.17 -8.05 11.86
CA SER A 50 -18.21 -9.00 11.26
C SER A 50 -16.84 -8.37 10.95
N GLY A 51 -16.56 -7.19 11.51
CA GLY A 51 -15.32 -6.45 11.31
C GLY A 51 -14.22 -6.85 12.29
N LYS A 52 -12.97 -6.49 11.96
CA LYS A 52 -11.82 -6.71 12.84
C LYS A 52 -11.57 -5.44 13.67
N LEU A 53 -11.76 -5.52 14.99
CA LEU A 53 -11.52 -4.40 15.90
C LEU A 53 -10.02 -4.24 16.16
N ILE A 54 -9.48 -3.07 15.81
CA ILE A 54 -8.10 -2.68 16.16
C ILE A 54 -8.16 -1.98 17.51
N LEU A 55 -7.63 -2.63 18.55
CA LEU A 55 -7.70 -2.16 19.94
C LEU A 55 -6.61 -1.15 20.31
N ASP A 56 -5.52 -1.12 19.56
CA ASP A 56 -4.35 -0.30 19.84
C ASP A 56 -4.16 0.74 18.72
N ALA A 57 -4.05 2.02 19.09
CA ALA A 57 -3.81 3.12 18.16
C ALA A 57 -2.47 3.00 17.42
N THR A 58 -1.52 2.22 17.94
CA THR A 58 -0.23 1.94 17.28
C THR A 58 -0.31 0.82 16.26
N CYS A 59 -1.38 0.02 16.27
CA CYS A 59 -1.57 -1.12 15.39
C CYS A 59 -2.26 -0.70 14.08
N ALA A 60 -1.55 0.04 13.22
CA ALA A 60 -1.99 0.25 11.85
C ALA A 60 -1.76 -1.03 11.01
N PRO A 61 -2.76 -1.54 10.25
CA PRO A 61 -2.50 -2.60 9.30
C PRO A 61 -1.52 -2.07 8.25
N ALA A 62 -0.32 -2.63 8.25
CA ALA A 62 0.68 -2.28 7.25
C ALA A 62 0.31 -2.97 5.93
N ASP A 63 -0.51 -2.32 5.10
CA ASP A 63 -0.76 -2.71 3.70
C ASP A 63 0.45 -2.40 2.81
N ILE A 64 1.65 -2.71 3.30
CA ILE A 64 2.90 -2.56 2.57
C ILE A 64 3.12 -3.86 1.83
N LYS A 65 2.92 -3.84 0.51
CA LYS A 65 3.31 -4.96 -0.35
C LYS A 65 4.82 -5.18 -0.18
N TYR A 66 5.21 -6.38 0.24
CA TYR A 66 6.64 -6.71 0.37
C TYR A 66 7.33 -6.54 -1.00
N PRO A 67 8.26 -5.59 -1.15
CA PRO A 67 8.89 -5.34 -2.43
C PRO A 67 9.77 -6.54 -2.76
N THR A 68 9.38 -7.28 -3.78
CA THR A 68 10.27 -8.27 -4.39
C THR A 68 10.93 -7.59 -5.57
N ASP A 69 12.23 -7.82 -5.79
CA ASP A 69 12.98 -7.26 -6.92
C ASP A 69 12.24 -7.44 -8.26
N LEU A 70 11.63 -8.61 -8.45
CA LEU A 70 10.85 -8.91 -9.64
C LEU A 70 9.63 -7.99 -9.82
N ASP A 71 8.95 -7.65 -8.72
CA ASP A 71 7.78 -6.79 -8.75
C ASP A 71 8.17 -5.33 -8.98
N LEU A 72 9.23 -4.86 -8.31
CA LEU A 72 9.81 -3.54 -8.52
C LEU A 72 10.22 -3.35 -9.99
N LEU A 73 10.91 -4.33 -10.57
CA LEU A 73 11.30 -4.29 -11.97
C LEU A 73 10.10 -4.30 -12.92
N ASN A 74 9.04 -5.03 -12.60
CA ASN A 74 7.82 -4.99 -13.40
C ASN A 74 7.10 -3.63 -13.32
N GLN A 75 7.15 -2.94 -12.18
CA GLN A 75 6.67 -1.56 -12.05
C GLN A 75 7.52 -0.61 -12.90
N ALA A 76 8.85 -0.70 -12.81
CA ALA A 76 9.78 0.09 -13.62
C ALA A 76 9.58 -0.14 -15.13
N ARG A 77 9.40 -1.39 -15.56
CA ARG A 77 9.06 -1.72 -16.96
C ARG A 77 7.77 -1.04 -17.40
N GLN A 78 6.71 -1.08 -16.59
CA GLN A 78 5.45 -0.39 -16.91
C GLN A 78 5.62 1.13 -16.96
N GLY A 79 6.43 1.69 -16.06
CA GLY A 79 6.77 3.12 -16.06
C GLY A 79 7.46 3.54 -17.34
N THR A 80 8.53 2.84 -17.74
CA THR A 80 9.24 3.13 -19.00
C THR A 80 8.35 2.97 -20.24
N GLU A 81 7.44 2.00 -20.26
CA GLU A 81 6.46 1.85 -21.33
C GLU A 81 5.48 3.03 -21.41
N LYS A 82 5.07 3.58 -20.27
CA LYS A 82 4.21 4.78 -20.21
C LYS A 82 4.97 6.03 -20.66
N ILE A 83 6.22 6.19 -20.22
CA ILE A 83 7.07 7.31 -20.66
C ILE A 83 7.21 7.30 -22.18
N LEU A 84 7.50 6.12 -22.77
CA LEU A 84 7.54 5.97 -24.23
C LEU A 84 6.20 6.30 -24.91
N ASP A 85 5.06 6.03 -24.25
CA ASP A 85 3.75 6.38 -24.78
C ASP A 85 3.55 7.90 -24.82
N CYS A 86 3.92 8.60 -23.75
CA CYS A 86 3.86 10.05 -23.67
C CYS A 86 4.80 10.71 -24.69
N LEU A 87 6.08 10.32 -24.71
CA LEU A 87 7.06 10.89 -25.64
C LEU A 87 6.69 10.65 -27.10
N TYR A 88 6.16 9.47 -27.42
CA TYR A 88 5.74 9.18 -28.78
C TYR A 88 4.53 10.03 -29.22
N GLN A 89 3.66 10.47 -28.30
CA GLN A 89 2.55 11.37 -28.65
C GLN A 89 3.07 12.72 -29.15
N GLU A 90 4.13 13.25 -28.54
CA GLU A 90 4.74 14.54 -28.92
C GLU A 90 5.51 14.44 -30.24
N VAL A 91 6.20 13.33 -30.48
CA VAL A 91 7.08 13.16 -31.67
C VAL A 91 6.36 12.44 -32.81
N LYS A 92 5.05 12.21 -32.70
CA LYS A 92 4.26 11.42 -33.66
C LYS A 92 4.36 11.93 -35.10
N GLU A 93 4.45 13.24 -35.28
CA GLU A 93 4.56 13.87 -36.60
C GLU A 93 5.91 13.61 -37.28
N LYS A 94 6.98 13.40 -36.49
CA LYS A 94 8.33 13.16 -36.99
C LYS A 94 8.66 11.68 -37.12
N LEU A 95 8.01 10.82 -36.32
CA LEU A 95 8.26 9.38 -36.29
C LEU A 95 7.12 8.59 -36.96
N ASN A 96 7.41 8.05 -38.14
CA ASN A 96 6.50 7.22 -38.94
C ASN A 96 5.97 5.99 -38.18
N LYS A 97 6.70 5.49 -37.17
CA LYS A 97 6.31 4.30 -36.40
C LYS A 97 6.82 4.35 -34.96
N LYS A 98 5.97 3.87 -34.05
CA LYS A 98 6.30 3.72 -32.63
C LYS A 98 7.39 2.67 -32.39
N PRO A 99 8.35 2.92 -31.47
CA PRO A 99 9.32 1.91 -31.04
C PRO A 99 8.65 0.62 -30.54
N ARG A 100 9.25 -0.53 -30.88
CA ARG A 100 8.69 -1.84 -30.55
C ARG A 100 8.83 -2.13 -29.05
N THR A 101 7.71 -2.14 -28.34
CA THR A 101 7.67 -2.58 -26.93
C THR A 101 7.10 -4.00 -26.82
N SER A 102 7.78 -4.87 -26.04
CA SER A 102 7.41 -6.29 -25.90
C SER A 102 6.38 -6.54 -24.78
N ARG A 103 5.35 -5.69 -24.66
CA ARG A 103 4.43 -5.63 -23.50
C ARG A 103 3.76 -6.96 -23.18
N LYS A 104 3.14 -7.57 -24.20
CA LYS A 104 2.41 -8.84 -24.06
C LYS A 104 3.33 -9.95 -23.59
N ILE A 105 4.52 -10.04 -24.19
CA ILE A 105 5.52 -11.08 -23.87
C ILE A 105 6.09 -10.84 -22.46
N ALA A 106 6.48 -9.61 -22.15
CA ALA A 106 7.05 -9.25 -20.86
C ALA A 106 6.07 -9.49 -19.71
N ARG A 107 4.79 -9.13 -19.89
CA ARG A 107 3.73 -9.42 -18.92
C ARG A 107 3.51 -10.91 -18.74
N LYS A 108 3.47 -11.69 -19.84
CA LYS A 108 3.32 -13.15 -19.77
C LYS A 108 4.49 -13.79 -18.99
N ASN A 109 5.71 -13.36 -19.25
CA ASN A 109 6.91 -13.87 -18.56
C ASN A 109 6.91 -13.52 -17.07
N TYR A 110 6.55 -12.28 -16.72
CA TYR A 110 6.36 -11.87 -15.32
C TYR A 110 5.30 -12.73 -14.61
N LEU A 111 4.10 -12.84 -15.20
CA LEU A 111 2.99 -13.60 -14.60
C LEU A 111 3.32 -15.07 -14.41
N LYS A 112 4.11 -15.67 -15.30
CA LYS A 112 4.56 -17.07 -15.17
C LYS A 112 5.34 -17.31 -13.87
N VAL A 113 6.10 -16.33 -13.41
CA VAL A 113 6.88 -16.44 -12.16
C VAL A 113 6.09 -15.90 -10.97
N ALA A 114 5.39 -14.79 -11.13
CA ALA A 114 4.60 -14.17 -10.06
C ALA A 114 3.44 -15.05 -9.57
N LYS A 115 2.84 -15.86 -10.45
CA LYS A 115 1.76 -16.79 -10.07
C LYS A 115 2.24 -18.04 -9.34
N LYS A 116 3.54 -18.32 -9.29
CA LYS A 116 4.07 -19.50 -8.58
C LYS A 116 4.16 -19.22 -7.08
N ARG A 117 3.61 -20.12 -6.27
CA ARG A 117 3.70 -20.05 -4.80
C ARG A 117 5.15 -20.03 -4.28
N ARG A 118 6.04 -20.80 -4.90
CA ARG A 118 7.47 -20.88 -4.55
C ARG A 118 8.34 -21.02 -5.81
N PRO A 119 8.74 -19.91 -6.45
CA PRO A 119 9.64 -19.97 -7.60
C PRO A 119 11.06 -20.37 -7.16
N SER A 120 11.76 -21.17 -7.97
CA SER A 120 13.16 -21.54 -7.68
C SER A 120 14.10 -20.33 -7.83
N GLN A 121 15.25 -20.35 -7.14
CA GLN A 121 16.26 -19.28 -7.25
C GLN A 121 16.73 -19.07 -8.71
N LYS A 122 16.87 -20.15 -9.49
CA LYS A 122 17.22 -20.07 -10.92
C LYS A 122 16.12 -19.38 -11.73
N GLU A 123 14.86 -19.68 -11.43
CA GLU A 123 13.72 -19.05 -12.11
C GLU A 123 13.60 -17.56 -11.77
N ARG A 124 13.82 -17.20 -10.50
CA ARG A 124 13.85 -15.79 -10.06
C ARG A 124 14.95 -15.02 -10.80
N ARG A 125 16.19 -15.54 -10.81
CA ARG A 125 17.31 -14.92 -11.53
C ARG A 125 17.02 -14.74 -13.02
N LYS A 126 16.46 -15.77 -13.67
CA LYS A 126 16.06 -15.70 -15.09
C LYS A 126 15.00 -14.63 -15.33
N ALA A 127 13.98 -14.55 -14.47
CA ALA A 127 12.90 -13.56 -14.61
C ALA A 127 13.40 -12.12 -14.40
N ILE A 128 14.28 -11.92 -13.41
CA ILE A 128 14.94 -10.63 -13.16
C ILE A 128 15.74 -10.20 -14.39
N GLY A 129 16.59 -11.08 -14.93
CA GLY A 129 17.37 -10.76 -16.14
C GLY A 129 16.48 -10.43 -17.35
N GLN A 130 15.36 -11.15 -17.51
CA GLN A 130 14.39 -10.82 -18.57
C GLN A 130 13.75 -9.43 -18.36
N GLN A 131 13.33 -9.08 -17.14
CA GLN A 131 12.77 -7.76 -16.85
C GLN A 131 13.78 -6.65 -17.08
N LEU A 132 15.03 -6.81 -16.61
CA LEU A 132 16.11 -5.87 -16.85
C LEU A 132 16.37 -5.66 -18.35
N GLY A 133 16.39 -6.74 -19.14
CA GLY A 133 16.53 -6.63 -20.59
C GLY A 133 15.39 -5.88 -21.28
N TYR A 134 14.15 -5.99 -20.78
CA TYR A 134 13.04 -5.17 -21.29
C TYR A 134 13.20 -3.70 -20.93
N ILE A 135 13.59 -3.41 -19.69
CA ILE A 135 13.82 -2.03 -19.22
C ILE A 135 14.97 -1.40 -20.02
N GLN A 136 16.10 -2.08 -20.16
CA GLN A 136 17.25 -1.60 -20.92
C GLN A 136 16.88 -1.24 -22.36
N ARG A 137 16.07 -2.09 -23.02
CA ARG A 137 15.57 -1.80 -24.37
C ARG A 137 14.65 -0.59 -24.40
N ASN A 138 13.76 -0.45 -23.43
CA ASN A 138 12.87 0.70 -23.36
C ASN A 138 13.65 2.00 -23.12
N LEU A 139 14.63 1.98 -22.22
CA LEU A 139 15.51 3.11 -21.95
C LEU A 139 16.36 3.50 -23.17
N GLY A 140 16.76 2.54 -24.01
CA GLY A 140 17.45 2.87 -25.27
C GLY A 140 16.57 3.55 -26.33
N TYR A 141 15.25 3.62 -26.14
CA TYR A 141 14.33 4.34 -27.01
C TYR A 141 13.89 5.70 -26.43
N ILE A 142 14.13 5.93 -25.14
CA ILE A 142 13.88 7.20 -24.45
C ILE A 142 15.12 8.07 -24.66
#